data_AF-A0A7C6I152-F1
#
_entry.id   AF-A0A7C6I152-F1
#
_cell.length_a   1.000
_cell.length_b   1.000
_cell.length_c   1.000
_cell.angle_alpha   90.00
_cell.angle_beta   90.00
_cell.angle_gamma   90.00
#
_symmetry.space_group_name_H-M   'P 1'
#
loop_
_entity.id
_entity.type
_entity.pdbx_description
1 polymer ?
#
loop_
_entity_poly.entity_id
_entity_poly.type
_entity_poly.pdbx_seq_one_letter_code
_entity_poly.pdbx_strand_id
1 'polypeptide(L)' 'MTSKEIENNLIKLTENPMNDEFIYDFLLAYGISKASVTRLKKGDFNMLRVPGEVLYRGKVFTCYRVFTAFI' A
#
# COMPACT_ATOMS: atom_id res chain seq x y z
N MET A 1 -15.31 -10.27 -1.11
CA MET A 1 -14.46 -10.60 0.04
C MET A 1 -15.30 -10.39 1.28
N THR A 2 -15.31 -11.35 2.19
CA THR A 2 -16.03 -11.28 3.47
C THR A 2 -15.17 -10.60 4.53
N SER A 3 -15.77 -10.05 5.58
CA SER A 3 -15.01 -9.40 6.66
C SER A 3 -14.00 -10.33 7.33
N LYS A 4 -14.33 -11.63 7.41
CA LYS A 4 -13.46 -12.66 8.00
C LYS A 4 -12.24 -12.98 7.13
N GLU A 5 -12.38 -12.89 5.80
CA GLU A 5 -11.24 -13.01 4.88
C GLU A 5 -10.29 -11.83 5.01
N ILE A 6 -10.84 -10.60 5.15
CA ILE A 6 -10.04 -9.39 5.36
C ILE A 6 -9.23 -9.51 6.65
N GLU A 7 -9.87 -9.93 7.75
CA GLU A 7 -9.22 -10.13 9.04
C GLU A 7 -8.04 -11.13 8.96
N ASN A 8 -8.27 -12.28 8.33
CA ASN A 8 -7.22 -13.28 8.12
C ASN A 8 -6.05 -12.75 7.28
N ASN A 9 -6.34 -11.94 6.25
CA ASN A 9 -5.30 -11.34 5.41
C ASN A 9 -4.50 -10.27 6.16
N LEU A 10 -5.14 -9.49 7.04
CA LEU A 10 -4.47 -8.51 7.88
C LEU A 10 -3.56 -9.16 8.91
N ILE A 11 -3.99 -10.28 9.53
CA ILE A 11 -3.13 -11.05 10.46
C ILE A 11 -1.83 -11.47 9.75
N LYS A 12 -1.93 -12.03 8.55
CA LYS A 12 -0.75 -12.41 7.75
C LYS A 12 0.16 -11.21 7.42
N LEU A 13 -0.43 -10.05 7.15
CA LEU A 13 0.33 -8.83 6.87
C LEU A 13 1.14 -8.37 8.09
N THR A 14 0.62 -8.56 9.31
CA THR A 14 1.33 -8.17 10.55
C THR A 14 2.55 -9.03 10.88
N GLU A 15 2.69 -10.21 10.27
CA GLU A 15 3.86 -11.08 10.47
C GLU A 15 5.12 -10.55 9.78
N ASN A 16 4.98 -9.65 8.80
CA ASN A 16 6.12 -9.01 8.13
C ASN A 16 5.84 -7.52 7.81
N PRO A 17 5.86 -6.63 8.82
CA PRO A 17 5.42 -5.24 8.67
C PRO A 17 6.44 -4.33 7.96
N MET A 18 7.69 -4.78 7.75
CA MET A 18 8.82 -3.92 7.36
C MET A 18 9.23 -4.13 5.90
N ASN A 19 8.30 -3.91 4.97
CA ASN A 19 8.55 -4.00 3.52
C ASN A 19 8.19 -2.67 2.84
N ASP A 20 9.00 -2.24 1.87
CA ASP A 20 8.72 -1.10 0.99
C ASP A 20 7.42 -1.29 0.18
N GLU A 21 6.97 -2.54 0.04
CA GLU A 21 5.71 -2.89 -0.62
C GLU A 21 4.50 -2.97 0.31
N PHE A 22 4.65 -2.67 1.61
CA PHE A 22 3.59 -2.80 2.61
C PHE A 22 2.26 -2.17 2.17
N ILE A 23 2.29 -0.99 1.56
CA ILE A 23 1.08 -0.31 1.12
C ILE A 23 0.31 -1.11 0.05
N TYR A 24 1.02 -1.82 -0.82
CA TYR A 24 0.42 -2.65 -1.87
C TYR A 24 -0.17 -3.92 -1.26
N ASP A 25 0.55 -4.55 -0.34
CA ASP A 25 0.07 -5.74 0.38
C ASP A 25 -1.13 -5.42 1.27
N PHE A 26 -1.17 -4.23 1.89
CA PHE A 26 -2.31 -3.71 2.63
C PHE A 26 -3.55 -3.54 1.75
N LEU A 27 -3.38 -2.97 0.55
CA LEU A 27 -4.48 -2.82 -0.41
C LEU A 27 -5.02 -4.20 -0.86
N LEU A 28 -4.13 -5.18 -1.07
CA LEU A 28 -4.53 -6.55 -1.38
C LEU A 28 -5.30 -7.21 -0.24
N ALA A 29 -4.84 -7.03 1.00
CA ALA A 29 -5.51 -7.56 2.19
C ALA A 29 -6.94 -7.02 2.37
N TYR A 30 -7.16 -5.76 2.00
CA TYR A 30 -8.47 -5.10 1.96
C TYR A 30 -9.35 -5.49 0.76
N GLY A 31 -8.86 -6.35 -0.14
CA GLY A 31 -9.62 -6.86 -1.28
C GLY A 31 -9.59 -5.98 -2.53
N ILE A 32 -8.64 -5.05 -2.64
CA ILE A 32 -8.37 -4.39 -3.92
C ILE A 32 -7.80 -5.42 -4.90
N SER A 33 -8.26 -5.39 -6.14
CA SER A 33 -7.81 -6.37 -7.14
C SER A 33 -6.31 -6.23 -7.45
N LYS A 34 -5.65 -7.38 -7.66
CA LYS A 34 -4.23 -7.44 -8.03
C LYS A 34 -3.89 -6.60 -9.27
N ALA A 35 -4.81 -6.55 -10.24
CA ALA A 35 -4.67 -5.71 -11.43
C ALA A 35 -4.60 -4.21 -11.08
N SER A 36 -5.46 -3.74 -10.17
CA SER A 36 -5.47 -2.34 -9.71
C SER A 36 -4.19 -1.99 -8.95
N VAL A 37 -3.74 -2.88 -8.06
CA VAL A 37 -2.51 -2.72 -7.30
C VAL A 37 -1.29 -2.69 -8.23
N THR A 38 -1.26 -3.55 -9.26
CA THR A 38 -0.17 -3.56 -10.25
C THR A 38 -0.10 -2.26 -11.05
N ARG A 39 -1.25 -1.70 -11.46
CA ARG A 39 -1.31 -0.41 -12.15
C ARG A 39 -0.90 0.76 -11.24
N LEU A 40 -1.26 0.68 -9.95
CA LEU A 40 -0.81 1.65 -8.95
C LEU A 40 0.71 1.59 -8.77
N LYS A 41 1.29 0.39 -8.66
CA LYS A 41 2.73 0.16 -8.54
C LYS A 41 3.51 0.62 -9.77
N LYS A 42 2.95 0.44 -10.97
CA LYS A 42 3.55 0.93 -12.23
C LYS A 42 3.49 2.45 -12.39
N GLY A 43 2.65 3.14 -11.62
CA GLY A 43 2.48 4.59 -11.68
C GLY A 43 1.28 5.07 -12.49
N ASP A 44 0.57 4.20 -13.23
CA ASP A 44 -0.61 4.58 -14.02
C ASP A 44 -1.74 5.19 -13.16
N PHE A 45 -1.90 4.65 -11.94
CA PHE A 45 -2.90 5.12 -10.98
C PHE A 45 -2.32 5.97 -9.86
N ASN A 46 -0.99 6.10 -9.81
CA ASN A 46 -0.34 6.96 -8.82
C ASN A 46 -0.39 8.41 -9.32
N MET A 47 -1.06 9.27 -8.57
CA MET A 47 -1.15 10.69 -8.94
C MET A 47 0.08 11.50 -8.52
N LEU A 48 0.92 10.93 -7.67
CA LEU A 48 2.19 11.54 -7.28
C LEU A 48 3.28 11.07 -8.23
N ARG A 49 4.21 11.98 -8.53
CA ARG A 49 5.41 11.69 -9.34
C ARG A 49 6.66 11.48 -8.47
N VAL A 50 6.51 11.55 -7.15
CA VAL A 50 7.60 11.43 -6.18
C VAL A 50 7.83 9.94 -5.87
N PRO A 51 9.06 9.43 -6.02
CA PRO A 51 9.40 8.07 -5.61
C PRO A 51 9.16 7.88 -4.11
N GLY A 52 8.56 6.76 -3.72
CA GLY A 52 8.22 6.49 -2.31
C GLY A 52 6.94 7.15 -1.81
N GLU A 53 6.20 7.86 -2.68
CA GLU A 53 4.86 8.35 -2.35
C GLU A 53 3.81 7.69 -3.24
N VAL A 54 2.68 7.30 -2.65
CA VAL A 54 1.57 6.69 -3.40
C VAL A 54 0.29 7.43 -3.06
N LEU A 55 -0.33 8.02 -4.07
CA LEU A 55 -1.68 8.59 -3.99
C LEU A 55 -2.61 7.83 -4.90
N TYR A 56 -3.49 7.03 -4.29
CA TYR A 56 -4.64 6.46 -4.95
C TYR A 56 -5.89 7.27 -4.57
N ARG A 57 -6.28 8.21 -5.44
CA ARG A 57 -7.35 9.19 -5.18
C ARG A 57 -8.62 8.53 -4.63
N GLY A 58 -9.09 9.03 -3.49
CA GLY A 58 -10.32 8.57 -2.83
C GLY A 58 -10.20 7.24 -2.10
N LYS A 59 -9.00 6.63 -2.06
CA LYS A 59 -8.75 5.38 -1.33
C LYS A 59 -7.63 5.49 -0.32
N VAL A 60 -6.43 5.87 -0.76
CA VAL A 60 -5.23 5.84 0.08
C VAL A 60 -4.25 6.93 -0.33
N PHE A 61 -3.61 7.54 0.67
CA PHE A 61 -2.42 8.37 0.52
C PHE A 61 -1.35 7.84 1.48
N THR A 62 -0.16 7.57 0.95
CA THR A 62 1.03 7.27 1.77
C THR A 62 2.21 8.11 1.29
N CYS A 63 2.98 8.57 2.25
CA CYS A 63 4.20 9.34 2.05
C CYS A 63 5.24 8.77 3.01
N TYR A 64 6.21 8.02 2.48
CA TYR A 64 7.34 7.55 3.27
C TYR A 64 8.36 8.68 3.35
N ARG A 65 8.19 9.60 4.31
CA ARG A 65 9.24 10.55 4.65
C ARG A 65 10.26 9.82 5.50
N VAL A 66 11.43 9.54 4.94
CA VAL A 66 12.61 9.26 5.75
C VAL A 66 12.83 10.52 6.58
N PHE A 67 12.61 10.43 7.88
CA PHE A 67 12.98 11.50 8.81
C PHE A 67 14.52 11.53 8.82
N THR A 68 15.12 12.19 7.83
CA THR A 68 16.53 12.59 7.93
C THR A 68 16.59 13.65 9.01
N ALA A 69 16.63 13.19 10.26
CA ALA A 69 17.18 13.98 11.34
C ALA A 69 18.63 14.26 10.93
N PHE A 70 18.89 15.50 10.50
CA PHE A 70 20.24 16.03 10.44
C PHE A 70 20.79 15.94 11.87
N ILE A 71 21.70 14.99 12.09
CA ILE A 71 22.59 14.91 13.25
C ILE A 71 23.98 15.29 12.74
#